data_AF-A0A1B6LF18-F1
#
_entry.id   AF-A0A1B6LF18-F1
#
_cell.length_a   1.000
_cell.length_b   1.000
_cell.length_c   1.000
_cell.angle_alpha   90.00
_cell.angle_beta   90.00
_cell.angle_gamma   90.00
#
_symmetry.space_group_name_H-M   'P 1'
#
loop_
_entity.id
_entity.type
_entity.pdbx_description
1 polymer ?
#
loop_
_entity_poly.entity_id
_entity_poly.type
_entity_poly.pdbx_seq_one_letter_code
_entity_poly.pdbx_strand_id
1 'polypeptide(L)'
;MLLLGLIHGDINEQNLLCKQNSTTADWHVSGVLDLGDSHHSAFVLELAIAMAYMMLLGGGLETGGHVIAGYCSLNPLPPAELKLLKVAVCARLCQSLVLGLYTHTQDPDNQYVLSTQAAGWS
;
A
#
# COMPACT_ATOMS: atom_id res chain seq x y z
N MET A 1 -16.71 2.49 15.15
CA MET A 1 -16.55 1.07 14.78
C MET A 1 -15.75 1.03 13.48
N LEU A 2 -14.85 0.08 13.32
CA LEU A 2 -14.09 -0.10 12.08
C LEU A 2 -14.91 -0.96 11.11
N LEU A 3 -14.83 -0.66 9.82
CA LEU A 3 -15.36 -1.48 8.74
C LEU A 3 -14.39 -2.64 8.49
N LEU A 4 -14.93 -3.85 8.55
CA LEU A 4 -14.17 -5.10 8.42
C LEU A 4 -14.59 -5.84 7.15
N GLY A 5 -13.64 -6.56 6.57
CA GLY A 5 -13.88 -7.43 5.42
C GLY A 5 -12.61 -8.13 4.97
N LEU A 6 -12.68 -8.76 3.80
CA LEU A 6 -11.50 -9.35 3.16
C LEU A 6 -10.61 -8.23 2.63
N ILE A 7 -9.34 -8.26 3.01
CA ILE A 7 -8.29 -7.37 2.51
C ILE A 7 -7.25 -8.19 1.76
N HIS A 8 -6.53 -7.54 0.84
CA HIS A 8 -5.42 -8.14 0.10
C HIS A 8 -4.22 -8.44 1.00
N GLY A 9 -3.92 -7.54 1.95
CA GLY A 9 -2.86 -7.71 2.94
C GLY A 9 -1.47 -7.23 2.50
N ASP A 10 -1.24 -7.10 1.20
CA ASP A 10 0.02 -6.60 0.63
C ASP A 10 -0.14 -5.83 -0.70
N ILE A 11 -1.12 -4.91 -0.79
CA ILE A 11 -1.31 -4.17 -2.04
C ILE A 11 -0.18 -3.14 -2.27
N ASN A 12 0.65 -3.37 -3.28
CA ASN A 12 1.75 -2.50 -3.69
C ASN A 12 1.87 -2.48 -5.22
N GLU A 13 2.79 -1.66 -5.75
CA GLU A 13 2.98 -1.47 -7.20
C GLU A 13 3.35 -2.74 -7.96
N GLN A 14 3.89 -3.74 -7.27
CA GLN A 14 4.35 -5.00 -7.88
C GLN A 14 3.23 -6.04 -7.94
N ASN A 15 2.23 -5.88 -7.07
CA ASN A 15 1.04 -6.73 -7.01
C ASN A 15 -0.13 -6.18 -7.86
N LEU A 16 0.11 -5.12 -8.64
CA LEU A 16 -0.89 -4.50 -9.53
C LEU A 16 -0.46 -4.61 -10.99
N LEU A 17 -1.36 -5.16 -11.83
CA LEU A 17 -1.22 -5.10 -13.28
C LEU A 17 -2.02 -3.93 -13.82
N CYS A 18 -1.35 -3.01 -14.51
CA CYS A 18 -1.98 -1.85 -15.14
C CYS A 18 -1.95 -1.98 -16.66
N LYS A 19 -3.07 -1.64 -17.31
CA LYS A 19 -3.20 -1.62 -18.76
C LYS A 19 -3.69 -0.25 -19.22
N GLN A 20 -3.10 0.25 -20.29
CA GLN A 20 -3.56 1.48 -20.92
C GLN A 20 -4.73 1.19 -21.86
N ASN A 21 -5.76 2.02 -21.81
CA ASN A 21 -6.82 2.04 -22.79
C ASN A 21 -6.28 2.57 -24.12
N SER A 22 -6.42 1.80 -25.19
CA SER A 22 -5.90 2.14 -26.53
C SER A 22 -6.56 3.36 -27.15
N THR A 23 -7.75 3.76 -26.67
CA THR A 23 -8.55 4.85 -27.25
C THR A 23 -8.48 6.12 -26.40
N THR A 24 -8.57 6.02 -25.07
CA THR A 24 -8.57 7.21 -24.19
C THR A 24 -7.20 7.55 -23.62
N ALA A 25 -6.20 6.67 -23.79
CA ALA A 25 -4.90 6.73 -23.14
C ALA A 25 -4.92 6.66 -21.60
N ASP A 26 -6.09 6.41 -20.99
CA ASP A 26 -6.22 6.23 -19.55
C ASP A 26 -5.64 4.90 -19.08
N TRP A 27 -5.08 4.87 -17.88
CA TRP A 27 -4.64 3.64 -17.23
C TRP A 27 -5.74 3.05 -16.35
N HIS A 28 -5.86 1.73 -16.34
CA HIS A 28 -6.71 0.99 -15.41
C HIS A 28 -5.98 -0.21 -14.84
N VAL A 29 -6.39 -0.61 -13.63
CA VAL A 29 -5.94 -1.88 -13.03
C VAL A 29 -6.64 -3.02 -13.77
N SER A 30 -5.86 -3.85 -14.45
CA SER A 30 -6.32 -5.05 -15.18
C SER A 30 -6.22 -6.34 -14.36
N GLY A 31 -5.50 -6.31 -13.24
CA GLY A 31 -5.34 -7.48 -12.37
C GLY A 31 -4.66 -7.15 -11.05
N VAL A 32 -4.91 -8.01 -10.07
CA VAL A 32 -4.27 -8.01 -8.74
C VAL A 32 -3.62 -9.38 -8.56
N LEU A 33 -2.36 -9.39 -8.12
CA LEU A 33 -1.53 -10.58 -7.96
C LEU A 33 -1.23 -10.84 -6.49
N ASP A 34 -0.72 -12.04 -6.19
CA ASP A 34 -0.21 -12.42 -4.88
C ASP A 34 -1.20 -12.29 -3.71
N LEU A 35 -2.24 -13.11 -3.74
CA LEU A 35 -3.27 -13.19 -2.69
C LEU A 35 -2.82 -14.00 -1.47
N GLY A 36 -1.52 -14.29 -1.31
CA GLY A 36 -0.99 -15.12 -0.22
C GLY A 36 -1.23 -14.52 1.17
N ASP A 37 -1.24 -13.19 1.25
CA ASP A 37 -1.46 -12.43 2.49
C ASP A 37 -2.92 -12.00 2.70
N SER A 38 -3.85 -12.44 1.84
CA SER A 38 -5.25 -12.02 1.92
C SER A 38 -5.94 -12.60 3.16
N HIS A 39 -6.56 -11.73 3.96
CA HIS A 39 -7.20 -12.12 5.22
C HIS A 39 -8.32 -11.16 5.64
N HIS A 40 -9.14 -11.56 6.61
CA HIS A 40 -10.17 -10.69 7.17
C HIS A 40 -9.57 -9.67 8.14
N SER A 41 -9.75 -8.38 7.86
CA SER A 41 -9.23 -7.29 8.67
C SER A 41 -10.01 -5.99 8.44
N ALA A 42 -9.52 -4.87 8.99
CA ALA A 42 -10.12 -3.55 8.77
C ALA A 42 -9.68 -2.95 7.43
N PHE A 43 -10.63 -2.42 6.65
CA PHE A 43 -10.32 -1.85 5.32
C PHE A 43 -9.35 -0.67 5.36
N VAL A 44 -9.37 0.10 6.46
CA VAL A 44 -8.40 1.19 6.69
C VAL A 44 -6.95 0.71 6.67
N LEU A 45 -6.68 -0.56 7.00
CA LEU A 45 -5.32 -1.11 6.95
C LEU A 45 -4.88 -1.39 5.52
N GLU A 46 -5.77 -1.88 4.66
CA GLU A 46 -5.49 -2.01 3.22
C GLU A 46 -5.20 -0.64 2.59
N LEU A 47 -6.01 0.36 2.93
CA LEU A 47 -5.79 1.73 2.47
C LEU A 47 -4.45 2.29 2.96
N ALA A 48 -4.07 2.02 4.22
CA ALA A 48 -2.79 2.43 4.76
C ALA A 48 -1.60 1.75 4.04
N ILE A 49 -1.73 0.48 3.66
CA ILE A 49 -0.71 -0.23 2.87
C ILE A 49 -0.56 0.43 1.50
N ALA A 50 -1.67 0.62 0.77
CA ALA A 50 -1.65 1.28 -0.53
C ALA A 50 -1.02 2.68 -0.46
N MET A 51 -1.42 3.48 0.53
CA MET A 51 -0.85 4.82 0.74
C MET A 51 0.65 4.77 1.01
N ALA A 52 1.13 3.86 1.86
CA ALA A 52 2.55 3.74 2.20
C ALA A 52 3.40 3.49 0.95
N TYR A 53 3.05 2.48 0.13
CA TYR A 53 3.83 2.15 -1.07
C TYR A 53 3.72 3.21 -2.17
N MET A 54 2.53 3.80 -2.37
CA MET A 54 2.39 4.89 -3.34
C MET A 54 3.16 6.13 -2.92
N MET A 55 3.25 6.45 -1.62
CA MET A 55 4.09 7.55 -1.15
C MET A 55 5.58 7.28 -1.37
N LEU A 56 6.03 6.03 -1.21
CA LEU A 56 7.41 5.62 -1.49
C LEU A 56 7.73 5.73 -2.99
N LEU A 57 6.81 5.28 -3.85
CA LEU A 57 6.98 5.31 -5.31
C LEU A 57 6.86 6.73 -5.89
N GLY A 58 5.87 7.49 -5.41
CA GLY A 58 5.54 8.84 -5.90
C GLY A 58 6.30 9.97 -5.23
N GLY A 59 7.09 9.68 -4.19
CA GLY A 59 8.05 10.62 -3.60
C GLY A 59 7.43 11.69 -2.70
N GLY A 60 6.29 11.43 -2.05
CA GLY A 60 5.76 12.40 -1.09
C GLY A 60 4.33 12.16 -0.61
N LEU A 61 3.93 13.02 0.34
CA LEU A 61 2.61 12.98 0.97
C LEU A 61 1.46 13.28 -0.01
N GLU A 62 1.73 14.06 -1.07
CA GLU A 62 0.75 14.37 -2.12
C GLU A 62 0.23 13.10 -2.81
N THR A 63 1.10 12.12 -3.05
CA THR A 63 0.70 10.83 -3.63
C THR A 63 -0.25 10.08 -2.71
N GLY A 64 -0.01 10.09 -1.39
CA GLY A 64 -0.95 9.56 -0.40
C GLY A 64 -2.31 10.27 -0.45
N GLY A 65 -2.31 11.58 -0.69
CA GLY A 65 -3.51 12.38 -0.92
C GLY A 65 -4.35 11.91 -2.11
N HIS A 66 -3.71 11.56 -3.23
CA HIS A 66 -4.40 11.00 -4.40
C HIS A 66 -5.03 9.63 -4.11
N VAL A 67 -4.33 8.76 -3.37
CA VAL A 67 -4.85 7.43 -3.00
C VAL A 67 -6.09 7.53 -2.12
N ILE A 68 -6.05 8.33 -1.04
CA ILE A 68 -7.22 8.49 -0.17
C ILE A 68 -8.38 9.18 -0.88
N ALA A 69 -8.11 10.14 -1.77
CA ALA A 69 -9.16 10.79 -2.56
C ALA A 69 -9.84 9.78 -3.51
N GLY A 70 -9.05 8.94 -4.20
CA GLY A 70 -9.57 7.87 -5.05
C GLY A 70 -10.42 6.87 -4.27
N TYR A 71 -9.94 6.41 -3.12
CA TYR A 71 -10.69 5.50 -2.24
C TYR A 71 -12.02 6.12 -1.77
N CYS A 72 -11.96 7.35 -1.24
CA CYS A 72 -13.13 8.07 -0.72
C CYS A 72 -14.16 8.42 -1.81
N SER A 73 -13.78 8.47 -3.08
CA SER A 73 -14.72 8.69 -4.20
C SER A 73 -15.72 7.55 -4.38
N LEU A 74 -15.37 6.34 -3.93
CA LEU A 74 -16.21 5.14 -4.00
C LEU A 74 -16.73 4.73 -2.62
N ASN A 75 -15.90 4.87 -1.58
CA ASN A 75 -16.20 4.40 -0.23
C ASN A 75 -15.94 5.52 0.80
N PRO A 76 -16.99 6.16 1.34
CA PRO A 76 -16.84 7.18 2.38
C PRO A 76 -16.13 6.61 3.60
N LEU A 77 -14.96 7.17 3.94
CA LEU A 77 -14.17 6.70 5.07
C LEU A 77 -14.76 7.23 6.40
N PRO A 78 -15.10 6.36 7.37
CA PRO A 78 -15.59 6.82 8.67
C PRO A 78 -14.58 7.72 9.38
N PRO A 79 -15.02 8.76 10.13
CA PRO A 79 -14.11 9.67 10.84
C PRO A 79 -13.16 8.96 11.82
N ALA A 80 -13.58 7.82 12.38
CA ALA A 80 -12.74 7.02 13.26
C ALA A 80 -11.57 6.34 12.51
N GLU A 81 -11.81 5.87 11.28
CA GLU A 81 -10.78 5.26 10.42
C GLU A 81 -9.83 6.32 9.86
N LEU A 82 -10.37 7.47 9.45
CA LEU A 82 -9.57 8.59 8.99
C LEU A 82 -8.52 9.02 10.05
N LYS A 83 -8.90 9.03 11.34
CA LYS A 83 -7.98 9.34 12.44
C LYS A 83 -6.86 8.31 12.63
N LEU A 84 -7.09 7.05 12.22
CA LEU A 84 -6.11 5.97 12.34
C LEU A 84 -5.13 5.94 11.17
N LEU A 85 -5.50 6.46 9.99
CA LEU A 85 -4.71 6.33 8.78
C LEU A 85 -3.26 6.76 8.94
N LYS A 86 -3.00 7.93 9.54
CA LYS A 86 -1.63 8.40 9.75
C LYS A 86 -0.80 7.38 10.53
N VAL A 87 -1.33 6.86 11.63
CA VAL A 87 -0.63 5.89 12.47
C VAL A 87 -0.47 4.56 11.73
N ALA A 88 -1.49 4.11 11.02
CA ALA A 88 -1.45 2.87 10.24
C ALA A 88 -0.42 2.93 9.09
N VAL A 89 -0.33 4.05 8.38
CA VAL A 89 0.67 4.28 7.32
C VAL A 89 2.08 4.26 7.92
N CYS A 90 2.32 4.99 9.00
CA CYS A 90 3.60 4.97 9.69
C CYS A 90 3.96 3.56 10.18
N ALA A 91 3.02 2.85 10.80
CA ALA A 91 3.22 1.48 11.26
C ALA A 91 3.57 0.53 10.11
N ARG A 92 2.93 0.68 8.95
CA ARG A 92 3.24 -0.14 7.78
C ARG A 92 4.62 0.17 7.20
N LEU A 93 5.01 1.44 7.12
CA LEU A 93 6.36 1.82 6.71
C LEU A 93 7.42 1.22 7.65
N CYS A 94 7.22 1.34 8.97
CA CYS A 94 8.10 0.71 9.96
C CYS A 94 8.16 -0.80 9.77
N GLN A 95 7.01 -1.46 9.58
CA GLN A 95 6.94 -2.91 9.34
C GLN A 95 7.76 -3.29 8.10
N SER A 96 7.54 -2.62 6.97
CA SER A 96 8.23 -2.92 5.71
C SER A 96 9.75 -2.75 5.83
N LEU A 97 10.20 -1.65 6.44
CA LEU A 97 11.63 -1.36 6.60
C LEU A 97 12.34 -2.35 7.54
N VAL A 98 11.75 -2.59 8.71
CA VAL A 98 12.34 -3.46 9.73
C VAL A 98 12.33 -4.92 9.27
N LEU A 99 11.22 -5.40 8.71
CA LEU A 99 11.14 -6.78 8.22
C LEU A 99 11.99 -6.96 6.97
N GLY A 100 12.04 -5.99 6.05
CA GLY A 100 12.93 -6.05 4.88
C GLY A 100 14.40 -6.17 5.28
N LEU A 101 14.84 -5.39 6.27
CA LEU A 101 16.20 -5.49 6.81
C LEU A 101 16.44 -6.84 7.47
N TYR A 102 15.50 -7.29 8.32
CA TYR A 102 15.60 -8.59 8.97
C TYR A 102 15.72 -9.73 7.96
N THR A 103 14.86 -9.78 6.94
CA THR A 103 14.89 -10.79 5.88
C THR A 103 16.22 -10.77 5.14
N HIS A 104 16.76 -9.59 4.84
CA HIS A 104 18.08 -9.46 4.24
C HIS A 104 19.20 -10.03 5.12
N THR A 105 19.11 -9.90 6.45
CA THR A 105 20.10 -10.51 7.35
C THR A 105 20.05 -12.04 7.34
N GLN A 106 18.89 -12.64 6.98
CA GLN A 106 18.71 -14.09 6.87
C GLN A 106 19.13 -14.61 5.50
N ASP A 107 18.95 -13.81 4.45
CA ASP A 107 19.34 -14.11 3.07
C ASP A 107 19.99 -12.87 2.41
N PRO A 108 21.32 -12.70 2.56
CA PRO A 108 22.03 -11.53 2.04
C PRO A 108 22.03 -11.42 0.51
N ASP A 109 21.74 -12.49 -0.23
CA ASP A 109 21.66 -12.44 -1.68
C ASP A 109 20.30 -11.87 -2.15
N ASN A 110 19.29 -11.89 -1.27
CA ASN A 110 18.01 -11.25 -1.52
C ASN A 110 18.11 -9.73 -1.30
N GLN A 111 18.60 -9.03 -2.33
CA GLN A 111 18.72 -7.56 -2.32
C GLN A 111 17.36 -6.86 -2.49
N TYR A 112 16.39 -7.55 -3.08
CA TYR A 112 15.07 -7.01 -3.41
C TYR A 112 14.32 -6.50 -2.17
N VAL A 113 14.45 -7.18 -1.02
CA VAL A 113 13.77 -6.80 0.24
C VAL A 113 14.28 -5.46 0.83
N LEU A 114 15.36 -4.90 0.28
CA LEU A 114 15.87 -3.58 0.66
C LEU A 114 15.30 -2.44 -0.21
N SER A 115 14.54 -2.74 -1.27
CA SER A 115 13.98 -1.75 -2.20
C SER A 115 13.24 -0.61 -1.49
N THR A 116 12.45 -0.93 -0.47
CA THR A 116 11.71 0.07 0.32
C THR A 116 12.63 0.95 1.18
N GLN A 117 13.79 0.46 1.59
CA GLN A 117 14.74 1.22 2.42
C GLN A 117 15.41 2.37 1.67
N ALA A 118 15.48 2.30 0.33
CA ALA A 118 16.07 3.36 -0.47
C ALA A 118 15.37 4.71 -0.28
N ALA A 119 14.06 4.71 0.02
CA ALA A 119 13.25 5.92 0.18
C ALA A 119 12.53 6.02 1.53
N GLY A 120 12.38 4.92 2.29
CA GLY A 120 11.52 4.92 3.47
C GLY A 120 12.10 5.50 4.76
N TRP A 121 13.38 5.86 4.80
CA TRP A 121 14.03 6.46 5.98
C TRP A 121 13.97 7.99 6.05
N SER A 122 13.64 8.64 4.93
CA SER A 122 13.58 10.11 4.77
C SER A 122 12.15 10.62 4.74
#